data_AF-A0A959TGZ7-F1
#
_entry.id   AF-A0A959TGZ7-F1
#
_cell.length_a   1.000
_cell.length_b   1.000
_cell.length_c   1.000
_cell.angle_alpha   90.00
_cell.angle_beta   90.00
_cell.angle_gamma   90.00
#
_symmetry.space_group_name_H-M   'P 1'
#
loop_
_entity.id
_entity.type
_entity.pdbx_description
1 polymer ?
#
loop_
_entity_poly.entity_id
_entity_poly.type
_entity_poly.pdbx_seq_one_letter_code
_entity_poly.pdbx_strand_id
1 'polypeptide(L)'
;MATEVEARQGAEETPVIPLWRRPGVRMLLAAVVLALVVVTVAVPYLTRTDTTQLALAYAERSDLQVRGADPRTNAAWSEVRQALLEQRAEDALALLEQVPAPERCDSTRVHWYTALALLLQDKEREAREQLEEVSASGCQEKTLARDLLKEL
;
A
#
# COMPACT_ATOMS: atom_id res chain seq x y z
N MET A 1 67.77 -40.10 19.96
CA MET A 1 67.89 -39.28 18.73
C MET A 1 67.15 -40.07 17.65
N ALA A 2 65.86 -39.80 17.39
CA ALA A 2 65.34 -38.84 16.39
C ALA A 2 65.91 -39.17 14.98
N THR A 3 65.17 -39.52 13.92
CA THR A 3 63.87 -39.01 13.41
C THR A 3 63.21 -39.95 12.35
N GLU A 4 61.88 -39.79 12.12
CA GLU A 4 61.16 -39.72 10.81
C GLU A 4 61.09 -40.96 9.86
N VAL A 5 60.06 -41.35 9.06
CA VAL A 5 58.72 -40.93 8.54
C VAL A 5 58.01 -42.28 8.16
N GLU A 6 56.69 -42.56 8.20
CA GLU A 6 55.62 -42.21 7.23
C GLU A 6 54.35 -43.02 7.61
N ALA A 7 53.27 -42.40 8.09
CA ALA A 7 52.04 -42.11 7.35
C ALA A 7 51.55 -43.20 6.35
N ARG A 8 50.38 -43.80 6.63
CA ARG A 8 49.16 -43.57 5.82
C ARG A 8 47.91 -44.15 6.49
N GLN A 9 47.11 -43.20 6.98
CA GLN A 9 45.71 -43.35 7.30
C GLN A 9 44.95 -43.77 6.03
N GLY A 10 44.32 -44.94 6.06
CA GLY A 10 43.20 -45.26 5.17
C GLY A 10 41.97 -44.53 5.68
N ALA A 11 41.84 -43.26 5.34
CA ALA A 11 40.60 -42.53 5.53
C ALA A 11 39.60 -43.07 4.49
N GLU A 12 38.62 -43.84 4.96
CA GLU A 12 37.42 -44.18 4.20
C GLU A 12 36.80 -42.89 3.67
N GLU A 13 36.93 -42.67 2.36
CA GLU A 13 36.18 -41.67 1.62
C GLU A 13 34.69 -41.94 1.84
N THR A 14 34.07 -41.12 2.67
CA THR A 14 32.62 -41.10 2.83
C THR A 14 32.04 -40.73 1.47
N PRO A 15 31.23 -41.61 0.83
CA PRO A 15 30.71 -41.30 -0.49
C PRO A 15 29.82 -40.07 -0.39
N VAL A 16 30.20 -39.01 -1.11
CA VAL A 16 29.38 -37.80 -1.29
C VAL A 16 28.18 -38.21 -2.15
N ILE A 17 27.12 -38.68 -1.50
CA ILE A 17 25.85 -39.00 -2.17
C ILE A 17 25.21 -37.68 -2.61
N PRO A 18 25.01 -37.42 -3.91
CA PRO A 18 24.34 -36.22 -4.36
C PRO A 18 22.87 -36.26 -3.92
N LEU A 19 22.53 -35.44 -2.92
CA LEU A 19 21.19 -35.30 -2.31
C LEU A 19 20.08 -34.94 -3.33
N TRP A 20 20.44 -34.53 -4.54
CA TRP A 20 19.56 -34.09 -5.62
C TRP A 20 18.75 -35.21 -6.31
N ARG A 21 19.05 -36.49 -6.04
CA ARG A 21 18.32 -37.64 -6.63
C ARG A 21 17.18 -38.19 -5.78
N ARG A 22 16.99 -37.69 -4.55
CA ARG A 22 15.92 -38.19 -3.68
C ARG A 22 14.57 -37.54 -4.06
N PRO A 23 13.53 -38.32 -4.41
CA PRO A 23 12.23 -37.76 -4.81
C PRO A 23 11.60 -36.87 -3.72
N GLY A 24 11.91 -37.12 -2.45
CA GLY A 24 11.46 -36.26 -1.34
C GLY A 24 12.04 -34.85 -1.34
N VAL A 25 13.24 -34.63 -1.88
CA VAL A 25 13.87 -33.29 -1.95
C VAL A 25 13.20 -32.42 -3.02
N ARG A 26 12.74 -33.04 -4.12
CA ARG A 26 11.97 -32.35 -5.18
C ARG A 26 10.58 -31.92 -4.70
N MET A 27 9.91 -32.75 -3.90
CA MET A 27 8.63 -32.35 -3.29
C MET A 27 8.78 -31.23 -2.27
N LEU A 28 9.85 -31.26 -1.47
CA LEU A 28 10.17 -30.19 -0.52
C LEU A 28 10.43 -28.86 -1.23
N LEU A 29 11.23 -28.85 -2.30
CA LEU A 29 11.47 -27.66 -3.12
C LEU A 29 10.18 -27.13 -3.77
N ALA A 30 9.34 -28.00 -4.32
CA ALA A 30 8.06 -27.60 -4.91
C ALA A 30 7.11 -27.00 -3.87
N ALA A 31 7.05 -27.57 -2.67
CA ALA A 31 6.25 -27.04 -1.57
C ALA A 31 6.74 -25.66 -1.10
N VAL A 32 8.06 -25.45 -1.02
CA VAL A 32 8.65 -24.15 -0.67
C VAL A 32 8.33 -23.10 -1.73
N VAL A 33 8.46 -23.43 -3.02
CA VAL A 33 8.12 -22.51 -4.11
C VAL A 33 6.62 -22.17 -4.09
N LEU A 34 5.75 -23.17 -3.90
CA LEU A 34 4.32 -22.95 -3.79
C LEU A 34 3.96 -22.06 -2.59
N ALA A 35 4.59 -22.30 -1.44
CA ALA A 35 4.41 -21.46 -0.26
C ALA A 35 4.91 -20.03 -0.50
N LEU A 36 6.04 -19.85 -1.18
CA LEU A 36 6.55 -18.53 -1.56
C LEU A 36 5.61 -17.79 -2.52
N VAL A 37 5.04 -18.49 -3.50
CA VAL A 37 4.05 -17.91 -4.44
C VAL A 37 2.76 -17.54 -3.71
N VAL A 38 2.25 -18.39 -2.81
CA VAL A 38 1.07 -18.07 -2.00
C VAL A 38 1.33 -16.87 -1.08
N VAL A 39 2.51 -16.80 -0.43
CA VAL A 39 2.87 -15.67 0.44
C VAL A 39 3.06 -14.38 -0.35
N THR A 40 3.65 -14.43 -1.55
CA THR A 40 3.93 -13.22 -2.35
C THR A 40 2.73 -12.73 -3.17
N VAL A 41 1.79 -13.60 -3.54
CA VAL A 41 0.67 -13.24 -4.42
C VAL A 41 -0.67 -13.18 -3.68
N ALA A 42 -0.94 -14.10 -2.74
CA ALA A 42 -2.25 -14.19 -2.09
C ALA A 42 -2.37 -13.28 -0.86
N VAL A 43 -1.29 -13.12 -0.07
CA VAL A 43 -1.28 -12.25 1.11
C VAL A 43 -1.58 -10.78 0.78
N PRO A 44 -0.96 -10.14 -0.25
CA PRO A 44 -1.30 -8.76 -0.59
C PRO A 44 -2.73 -8.63 -1.14
N TYR A 45 -3.30 -9.70 -1.73
CA TYR A 45 -4.67 -9.68 -2.21
C TYR A 45 -5.71 -9.63 -1.08
N LEU A 46 -5.37 -10.13 0.10
CA LEU A 46 -6.26 -10.12 1.28
C LEU A 46 -6.23 -8.78 2.03
N THR A 47 -5.10 -8.08 2.03
CA THR A 47 -4.98 -6.73 2.62
C THR A 47 -5.58 -5.63 1.74
N ARG A 48 -5.60 -5.85 0.41
CA ARG A 48 -6.14 -4.91 -0.59
C ARG A 48 -7.60 -4.53 -0.36
N THR A 49 -8.39 -5.47 0.15
CA THR A 49 -9.80 -5.26 0.45
C THR A 49 -10.02 -4.32 1.62
N ASP A 50 -9.09 -4.20 2.57
CA ASP A 50 -9.31 -3.37 3.76
C ASP A 50 -9.10 -1.88 3.44
N THR A 51 -7.94 -1.52 2.89
CA THR A 51 -7.57 -0.12 2.62
C THR A 51 -8.44 0.53 1.54
N THR A 52 -8.80 -0.22 0.50
CA THR A 52 -9.68 0.26 -0.58
C THR A 52 -11.09 0.55 -0.05
N GLN A 53 -11.65 -0.35 0.76
CA GLN A 53 -12.98 -0.16 1.35
C GLN A 53 -12.99 0.98 2.36
N LEU A 54 -11.90 1.13 3.12
CA LEU A 54 -11.65 2.27 4.00
C LEU A 54 -11.71 3.59 3.21
N ALA A 55 -10.94 3.68 2.12
CA ALA A 55 -10.87 4.87 1.29
C ALA A 55 -12.24 5.24 0.70
N LEU A 56 -13.00 4.25 0.23
CA LEU A 56 -14.37 4.44 -0.28
C LEU A 56 -15.33 4.91 0.81
N ALA A 57 -15.30 4.30 2.00
CA ALA A 57 -16.15 4.72 3.12
C ALA A 57 -15.88 6.16 3.54
N TYR A 58 -14.62 6.58 3.56
CA TYR A 58 -14.24 7.96 3.87
C TYR A 58 -14.54 8.95 2.74
N ALA A 59 -14.44 8.53 1.47
CA ALA A 59 -14.92 9.31 0.33
C ALA A 59 -16.44 9.53 0.42
N GLU A 60 -17.21 8.50 0.78
CA GLU A 60 -18.66 8.60 0.95
C GLU A 60 -19.05 9.58 2.05
N ARG A 61 -18.30 9.59 3.16
CA ARG A 61 -18.56 10.42 4.35
C ARG A 61 -18.16 11.89 4.17
N SER A 62 -17.30 12.18 3.21
CA SER A 62 -16.77 13.54 3.00
C SER A 62 -17.87 14.50 2.51
N ASP A 63 -17.98 15.67 3.15
CA ASP A 63 -18.95 16.69 2.76
C ASP A 63 -18.51 17.40 1.47
N LEU A 64 -19.41 17.40 0.49
CA LEU A 64 -19.20 18.02 -0.82
C LEU A 64 -19.41 19.53 -0.81
N GLN A 65 -20.14 20.07 0.18
CA GLN A 65 -20.48 21.48 0.20
C GLN A 65 -19.45 22.29 0.97
N VAL A 66 -18.60 23.01 0.25
CA VAL A 66 -17.81 24.09 0.83
C VAL A 66 -18.73 25.29 1.00
N ARG A 67 -19.05 25.63 2.26
CA ARG A 67 -19.90 26.80 2.55
C ARG A 67 -19.18 28.07 2.12
N GLY A 68 -19.75 28.77 1.14
CA GLY A 68 -19.20 30.03 0.62
C GLY A 68 -18.50 29.89 -0.72
N ALA A 69 -18.18 28.66 -1.13
CA ALA A 69 -17.59 28.41 -2.44
C ALA A 69 -18.57 28.63 -3.57
N ASP A 70 -18.05 29.01 -4.73
CA ASP A 70 -18.85 29.16 -5.93
C ASP A 70 -19.35 27.79 -6.44
N PRO A 71 -20.45 27.75 -7.22
CA PRO A 71 -21.01 26.51 -7.71
C PRO A 71 -20.06 25.65 -8.56
N ARG A 72 -19.08 26.25 -9.25
CA ARG A 72 -18.11 25.49 -10.07
C ARG A 72 -17.09 24.78 -9.19
N THR A 73 -16.65 25.42 -8.11
CA THR A 73 -15.75 24.79 -7.13
C THR A 73 -16.44 23.58 -6.47
N ASN A 74 -17.71 23.73 -6.06
CA ASN A 74 -18.48 22.60 -5.52
C ASN A 74 -18.71 21.49 -6.58
N ALA A 75 -18.94 21.85 -7.85
CA ALA A 75 -19.04 20.88 -8.93
C ALA A 75 -17.73 20.10 -9.14
N ALA A 76 -16.58 20.78 -9.14
CA ALA A 76 -15.27 20.15 -9.27
C ALA A 76 -14.99 19.15 -8.14
N TRP A 77 -15.30 19.52 -6.88
CA TRP A 77 -15.18 18.59 -5.75
C TRP A 77 -16.13 17.39 -5.86
N SER A 78 -17.32 17.59 -6.41
CA SER A 78 -18.26 16.51 -6.69
C SER A 78 -17.72 15.53 -7.74
N GLU A 79 -17.10 16.04 -8.81
CA GLU A 79 -16.48 15.22 -9.86
C GLU A 79 -15.30 14.40 -9.32
N VAL A 80 -14.43 15.01 -8.51
CA VAL A 80 -13.32 14.30 -7.84
C VAL A 80 -13.85 13.15 -6.98
N ARG A 81 -14.84 13.42 -6.12
CA ARG A 81 -15.43 12.39 -5.26
C ARG A 81 -16.09 11.29 -6.08
N GLN A 82 -16.80 11.64 -7.16
CA GLN A 82 -17.40 10.65 -8.04
C GLN A 82 -16.35 9.74 -8.67
N ALA A 83 -15.24 10.30 -9.17
CA ALA A 83 -14.13 9.51 -9.71
C ALA A 83 -13.55 8.55 -8.64
N LEU A 84 -13.40 8.98 -7.39
CA LEU A 84 -12.97 8.11 -6.28
C LEU A 84 -13.96 6.97 -6.00
N LEU A 85 -15.27 7.26 -5.95
CA LEU A 85 -16.31 6.26 -5.70
C LEU A 85 -16.43 5.24 -6.85
N GLU A 86 -16.15 5.68 -8.07
CA GLU A 86 -16.03 4.82 -9.25
C GLU A 86 -14.68 4.12 -9.35
N GLN A 87 -13.81 4.27 -8.33
CA GLN A 87 -12.47 3.69 -8.24
C GLN A 87 -11.53 4.13 -9.39
N ARG A 88 -11.80 5.28 -9.99
CA ARG A 88 -10.97 5.92 -11.02
C ARG A 88 -9.95 6.86 -10.36
N ALA A 89 -9.01 6.28 -9.61
CA ALA A 89 -8.06 7.05 -8.80
C ALA A 89 -7.18 8.01 -9.63
N GLU A 90 -6.72 7.58 -10.81
CA GLU A 90 -5.93 8.45 -11.71
C GLU A 90 -6.76 9.63 -12.23
N ASP A 91 -8.03 9.41 -12.58
CA ASP A 91 -8.93 10.48 -13.00
C ASP A 91 -9.19 11.46 -11.84
N ALA A 92 -9.37 10.95 -10.62
CA ALA A 92 -9.53 11.79 -9.44
C ALA A 92 -8.30 12.68 -9.20
N LEU A 93 -7.08 12.13 -9.34
CA LEU A 93 -5.84 12.91 -9.24
C LEU A 93 -5.76 14.00 -10.32
N ALA A 94 -6.08 13.67 -11.57
CA ALA A 94 -6.09 14.64 -12.66
C ALA A 94 -7.15 15.74 -12.47
N LEU A 95 -8.30 15.41 -11.88
CA LEU A 95 -9.35 16.38 -11.56
C LEU A 95 -8.94 17.30 -10.40
N LEU A 96 -8.18 16.81 -9.42
CA LEU A 96 -7.67 17.61 -8.30
C LEU A 96 -6.77 18.76 -8.76
N GLU A 97 -5.97 18.55 -9.80
CA GLU A 97 -5.11 19.60 -10.40
C GLU A 97 -5.93 20.72 -11.06
N GLN A 98 -7.20 20.46 -11.40
CA GLN A 98 -8.08 21.38 -12.10
C GLN A 98 -9.05 22.11 -11.17
N VAL A 99 -9.08 21.75 -9.88
CA VAL A 99 -9.93 22.41 -8.90
C VAL A 99 -9.49 23.88 -8.79
N PRO A 100 -10.39 24.86 -9.05
CA PRO A 100 -10.07 26.26 -8.84
C PRO A 100 -9.70 26.46 -7.37
N ALA A 101 -8.69 27.29 -7.09
CA ALA A 101 -8.29 27.61 -5.72
C ALA A 101 -8.83 28.99 -5.29
N PRO A 102 -9.98 29.06 -4.60
CA PRO A 102 -10.43 30.31 -4.00
C PRO A 102 -10.37 30.38 -2.46
N GLU A 103 -10.18 29.29 -1.70
CA GLU A 103 -10.35 29.31 -0.23
C GLU A 103 -9.21 28.69 0.60
N ARG A 104 -9.13 29.12 1.87
CA ARG A 104 -8.04 28.79 2.81
C ARG A 104 -7.85 27.29 3.06
N CYS A 105 -8.92 26.50 3.03
CA CYS A 105 -8.88 25.07 3.35
C CYS A 105 -8.82 24.18 2.11
N ASP A 106 -8.82 24.75 0.91
CA ASP A 106 -8.83 23.96 -0.33
C ASP A 106 -7.56 23.14 -0.50
N SER A 107 -6.39 23.67 -0.11
CA SER A 107 -5.13 22.90 -0.15
C SER A 107 -5.20 21.66 0.76
N THR A 108 -5.77 21.80 1.95
CA THR A 108 -6.01 20.67 2.86
C THR A 108 -6.96 19.65 2.24
N ARG A 109 -8.02 20.12 1.58
CA ARG A 109 -8.99 19.26 0.90
C ARG A 109 -8.36 18.53 -0.30
N VAL A 110 -7.44 19.17 -1.03
CA VAL A 110 -6.63 18.51 -2.06
C VAL A 110 -5.83 17.38 -1.43
N HIS A 111 -5.07 17.64 -0.36
CA HIS A 111 -4.31 16.59 0.33
C HIS A 111 -5.21 15.43 0.83
N TRP A 112 -6.39 15.75 1.34
CA TRP A 112 -7.38 14.75 1.77
C TRP A 112 -7.79 13.82 0.63
N TYR A 113 -8.26 14.37 -0.50
CA TYR A 113 -8.70 13.55 -1.63
C TYR A 113 -7.54 12.87 -2.36
N THR A 114 -6.35 13.47 -2.39
CA THR A 114 -5.12 12.83 -2.87
C THR A 114 -4.80 11.60 -2.02
N ALA A 115 -4.90 11.69 -0.69
CA ALA A 115 -4.67 10.55 0.20
C ALA A 115 -5.64 9.39 -0.12
N LEU A 116 -6.92 9.68 -0.31
CA LEU A 116 -7.92 8.66 -0.67
C LEU A 116 -7.61 8.03 -2.04
N ALA A 117 -7.21 8.82 -3.03
CA ALA A 117 -6.79 8.31 -4.33
C ALA A 117 -5.57 7.38 -4.22
N LEU A 118 -4.58 7.76 -3.39
CA LEU A 118 -3.39 6.94 -3.13
C LEU A 118 -3.74 5.63 -2.42
N LEU A 119 -4.68 5.62 -1.48
CA LEU A 119 -5.16 4.39 -0.85
C LEU A 119 -5.82 3.44 -1.87
N LEU A 120 -6.61 3.97 -2.82
CA LEU A 120 -7.18 3.18 -3.92
C LEU A 120 -6.11 2.61 -4.87
N GLN A 121 -4.90 3.17 -4.87
CA GLN A 121 -3.76 2.72 -5.66
C GLN A 121 -2.79 1.82 -4.87
N ASP A 122 -3.15 1.39 -3.66
CA ASP A 122 -2.29 0.63 -2.73
C ASP A 122 -1.01 1.41 -2.32
N LYS A 123 -1.04 2.74 -2.41
CA LYS A 123 0.07 3.65 -2.07
C LYS A 123 -0.05 4.16 -0.64
N GLU A 124 -0.17 3.24 0.32
CA GLU A 124 -0.48 3.56 1.72
C GLU A 124 0.54 4.53 2.36
N ARG A 125 1.83 4.34 2.11
CA ARG A 125 2.88 5.20 2.67
C ARG A 125 2.71 6.66 2.20
N GLU A 126 2.53 6.86 0.90
CA GLU A 126 2.30 8.20 0.35
C GLU A 126 0.97 8.77 0.87
N ALA A 127 -0.08 7.93 1.01
CA ALA A 127 -1.35 8.35 1.58
C ALA A 127 -1.20 8.83 3.03
N ARG A 128 -0.42 8.13 3.86
CA ARG A 128 -0.15 8.53 5.26
C ARG A 128 0.51 9.90 5.32
N GLU A 129 1.51 10.16 4.48
CA GLU A 129 2.17 11.49 4.40
C GLU A 129 1.15 12.59 4.11
N GLN A 130 0.23 12.36 3.17
CA GLN A 130 -0.84 13.32 2.87
C GLN A 130 -1.82 13.50 4.06
N LEU A 131 -2.19 12.41 4.73
CA LEU A 131 -3.10 12.46 5.88
C LEU A 131 -2.47 13.15 7.08
N GLU A 132 -1.16 13.02 7.29
CA GLU A 132 -0.44 13.71 8.35
C GLU A 132 -0.54 15.23 8.18
N GLU A 133 -0.32 15.74 6.96
CA GLU A 133 -0.51 17.15 6.61
C GLU A 133 -1.95 17.62 6.89
N VAL A 134 -2.95 16.82 6.50
CA VAL A 134 -4.37 17.13 6.78
C VAL A 134 -4.67 17.13 8.28
N SER A 135 -4.11 16.17 9.04
CA SER A 135 -4.33 16.01 10.47
C SER A 135 -3.70 17.12 11.33
N ALA A 136 -2.67 17.78 10.79
CA ALA A 136 -2.01 18.93 11.36
C ALA A 136 -2.78 20.24 11.06
N SER A 137 -3.64 20.24 10.03
CA SER A 137 -4.39 21.41 9.61
C SER A 137 -5.41 21.93 10.65
N GLY A 138 -5.90 23.15 10.43
CA GLY A 138 -7.02 23.75 11.16
C GLY A 138 -8.39 23.56 10.48
N CYS A 139 -8.47 22.71 9.45
CA CYS A 139 -9.65 22.56 8.60
C CYS A 139 -10.55 21.39 9.03
N GLN A 140 -11.72 21.27 8.43
CA GLN A 140 -12.76 20.29 8.80
C GLN A 140 -12.28 18.84 8.63
N GLU A 141 -11.46 18.59 7.61
CA GLU A 141 -10.93 17.28 7.22
C GLU A 141 -9.94 16.73 8.26
N LYS A 142 -9.41 17.57 9.16
CA LYS A 142 -8.44 17.20 10.20
C LYS A 142 -8.88 16.01 11.05
N THR A 143 -10.13 15.99 11.52
CA THR A 143 -10.62 14.92 12.37
C THR A 143 -10.76 13.62 11.59
N LEU A 144 -11.26 13.69 10.35
CA LEU A 144 -11.38 12.54 9.46
C LEU A 144 -10.00 11.94 9.15
N ALA A 145 -9.00 12.78 8.88
CA ALA A 145 -7.63 12.32 8.65
C ALA A 145 -7.01 11.63 9.87
N ARG A 146 -7.26 12.13 11.08
CA ARG A 146 -6.78 11.48 12.31
C ARG A 146 -7.43 10.13 12.55
N ASP A 147 -8.71 10.01 12.24
CA ASP A 147 -9.43 8.75 12.43
C ASP A 147 -8.99 7.73 11.38
N LEU A 148 -8.86 8.15 10.12
CA LEU A 148 -8.32 7.32 9.04
C LEU A 148 -6.88 6.87 9.34
N LEU A 149 -6.01 7.74 9.85
CA LEU A 149 -4.63 7.38 10.25
C LEU A 149 -4.55 6.33 11.37
N LYS A 150 -5.57 6.19 12.21
CA LYS A 150 -5.60 5.14 13.25
C LYS A 150 -6.09 3.80 12.70
N GLU A 151 -6.90 3.85 11.65
CA GLU A 151 -7.46 2.68 10.99
C GLU A 151 -6.49 2.07 9.98
N LEU A 152 -5.58 2.88 9.42
CA LEU A 152 -4.41 2.44 8.65
C LEU A 152 -3.31 1.95 9.59
#